data_AF-A0A956UDW7-F1
#
_entry.id   AF-A0A956UDW7-F1
#
_cell.length_a   1.000
_cell.length_b   1.000
_cell.length_c   1.000
_cell.angle_alpha   90.00
_cell.angle_beta   90.00
_cell.angle_gamma   90.00
#
_symmetry.space_group_name_H-M   'P 1'
#
loop_
_entity.id
_entity.type
_entity.pdbx_description
1 polymer ?
#
loop_
_entity_poly.entity_id
_entity_poly.type
_entity_poly.pdbx_seq_one_letter_code
_entity_poly.pdbx_strand_id
1 'polypeptide(L)'
;MSSTEQVPDAELARDVAAGDEAALAELYDRYSTRLFDFAKRTVRDADASADVVQATFLKAWGSLQRRDPPEHVRPWLFTIARNAGMRAR
;
A
#
# COMPACT_ATOMS: atom_id res chain seq x y z
N MET A 1 -25.85 -6.07 14.38
CA MET A 1 -25.71 -6.25 12.91
C MET A 1 -24.68 -5.21 12.49
N SER A 2 -23.49 -5.48 11.97
CA SER A 2 -22.88 -6.69 11.40
C SER A 2 -21.48 -6.83 12.01
N SER A 3 -21.11 -8.00 12.51
CA SER A 3 -19.70 -8.32 12.77
C SER A 3 -19.08 -8.56 11.40
N THR A 4 -18.61 -7.51 10.74
CA THR A 4 -18.02 -7.59 9.40
C THR A 4 -16.74 -8.41 9.47
N GLU A 5 -16.77 -9.59 8.89
CA GLU A 5 -15.60 -10.40 8.58
C GLU A 5 -14.70 -9.54 7.68
N GLN A 6 -13.64 -8.97 8.25
CA GLN A 6 -12.72 -8.12 7.50
C GLN A 6 -12.03 -9.00 6.45
N VAL A 7 -12.24 -8.68 5.17
CA VAL A 7 -11.58 -9.36 4.05
C VAL A 7 -10.07 -9.40 4.32
N PRO A 8 -9.41 -10.56 4.32
CA PRO A 8 -7.98 -10.66 4.56
C PRO A 8 -7.18 -9.87 3.52
N ASP A 9 -6.06 -9.27 3.92
CA ASP A 9 -5.27 -8.46 2.98
C ASP A 9 -4.78 -9.27 1.77
N ALA A 10 -4.49 -10.55 1.95
CA ALA A 10 -4.07 -11.44 0.86
C ALA A 10 -5.17 -11.63 -0.20
N GLU A 11 -6.44 -11.58 0.20
CA GLU A 11 -7.57 -11.64 -0.71
C GLU A 11 -7.72 -10.30 -1.45
N LEU A 12 -7.68 -9.17 -0.72
CA LEU A 12 -7.67 -7.84 -1.34
C LEU A 12 -6.52 -7.70 -2.37
N ALA A 13 -5.34 -8.23 -2.07
CA ALA A 13 -4.21 -8.19 -3.00
C ALA A 13 -4.44 -9.04 -4.27
N ARG A 14 -5.18 -10.15 -4.17
CA ARG A 14 -5.60 -10.95 -5.35
C ARG A 14 -6.65 -10.20 -6.17
N ASP A 15 -7.61 -9.57 -5.52
CA ASP A 15 -8.65 -8.80 -6.20
C ASP A 15 -8.03 -7.61 -6.94
N VAL A 16 -7.07 -6.91 -6.30
CA VAL A 16 -6.26 -5.88 -6.96
C VAL A 16 -5.51 -6.44 -8.17
N ALA A 17 -4.92 -7.62 -8.06
CA ALA A 17 -4.24 -8.26 -9.19
C ALA A 17 -5.21 -8.58 -10.35
N ALA A 18 -6.48 -8.84 -10.05
CA ALA A 18 -7.56 -9.01 -11.03
C ALA A 18 -8.11 -7.69 -11.58
N GLY A 19 -7.66 -6.54 -11.07
CA GLY A 19 -8.10 -5.21 -11.51
C GLY A 19 -9.22 -4.59 -10.68
N ASP A 20 -9.49 -5.10 -9.47
CA ASP A 20 -10.46 -4.49 -8.56
C ASP A 20 -9.87 -3.24 -7.87
N GLU A 21 -10.34 -2.07 -8.30
CA GLU A 21 -9.94 -0.78 -7.73
C GLU A 21 -10.50 -0.57 -6.31
N ALA A 22 -11.64 -1.16 -5.96
CA ALA A 22 -12.22 -1.05 -4.62
C ALA A 22 -11.37 -1.83 -3.61
N ALA A 23 -10.82 -2.98 -4.01
CA ALA A 23 -9.86 -3.70 -3.18
C ALA A 23 -8.57 -2.89 -2.94
N LEU A 24 -8.11 -2.11 -3.93
CA LEU A 24 -6.97 -1.20 -3.74
C LEU A 24 -7.32 -0.07 -2.76
N ALA A 25 -8.52 0.49 -2.87
CA ALA A 25 -9.01 1.54 -1.97
C ALA A 25 -9.10 1.03 -0.52
N GLU A 26 -9.57 -0.20 -0.30
CA GLU A 26 -9.59 -0.82 1.02
C GLU A 26 -8.18 -0.99 1.60
N LEU A 27 -7.20 -1.44 0.78
CA LEU A 27 -5.80 -1.47 1.20
C LEU A 27 -5.26 -0.07 1.50
N TYR A 28 -5.68 0.95 0.74
CA TYR A 28 -5.32 2.34 0.98
C TYR A 28 -5.83 2.83 2.34
N ASP A 29 -7.12 2.63 2.64
CA ASP A 29 -7.73 3.06 3.89
C ASP A 29 -7.09 2.37 5.11
N ARG A 30 -6.72 1.09 4.98
CA ARG A 30 -6.04 0.32 6.05
C ARG A 30 -4.61 0.77 6.34
N TYR A 31 -3.87 1.23 5.32
CA TYR A 31 -2.42 1.37 5.40
C TYR A 31 -1.89 2.79 5.20
N SER A 32 -2.63 3.69 4.55
CA SER A 32 -2.19 5.05 4.21
C SER A 32 -1.64 5.82 5.42
N THR A 33 -2.37 5.88 6.53
CA THR A 33 -1.92 6.58 7.76
C THR A 33 -0.60 6.01 8.30
N ARG A 34 -0.47 4.68 8.35
CA ARG A 34 0.74 4.03 8.89
C ARG A 34 1.95 4.22 7.96
N LEU A 35 1.71 4.19 6.65
CA LEU A 35 2.73 4.45 5.64
C LEU A 35 3.16 5.93 5.66
N PHE A 36 2.21 6.85 5.86
CA PHE A 36 2.49 8.28 6.01
C PHE A 36 3.38 8.55 7.22
N ASP A 37 3.03 7.99 8.40
CA ASP A 37 3.85 8.13 9.60
C ASP A 37 5.27 7.56 9.43
N PHE A 38 5.38 6.44 8.72
CA PHE A 38 6.66 5.84 8.38
C PHE A 38 7.48 6.70 7.41
N ALA A 39 6.85 7.21 6.36
CA ALA A 39 7.47 8.11 5.39
C ALA A 39 7.94 9.40 6.07
N LYS A 40 7.11 10.00 6.92
CA LYS A 40 7.42 11.23 7.67
C LYS A 40 8.67 11.11 8.53
N ARG A 41 8.91 9.94 9.13
CA ARG A 41 10.14 9.67 9.89
C ARG A 41 11.37 9.52 9.00
N THR A 42 11.18 9.17 7.74
CA THR A 42 12.25 8.88 6.78
C THR A 42 12.65 10.12 5.98
N VAL A 43 11.69 10.82 5.36
CA VAL A 43 11.93 11.98 4.49
C VAL A 43 11.85 13.33 5.20
N ARG A 44 11.26 13.37 6.42
CA ARG A 44 11.14 14.58 7.27
C ARG A 44 10.43 15.77 6.63
N ASP A 45 9.63 15.53 5.61
CA ASP A 45 8.81 16.51 4.91
C ASP A 45 7.40 15.94 4.69
N ALA A 46 6.36 16.73 4.96
CA ALA A 46 4.98 16.25 4.95
C ALA A 46 4.46 16.00 3.53
N ASP A 47 4.80 16.87 2.58
CA ASP A 47 4.34 16.77 1.20
C ASP A 47 5.05 15.60 0.51
N ALA A 48 6.37 15.48 0.69
CA ALA A 48 7.14 14.34 0.23
C ALA A 48 6.67 13.02 0.87
N SER A 49 6.14 13.06 2.09
CA SER A 49 5.57 11.87 2.73
C SER A 49 4.26 11.43 2.06
N ALA A 50 3.40 12.37 1.69
CA ALA A 50 2.19 12.09 0.93
C ALA A 50 2.53 11.49 -0.45
N ASP A 51 3.54 12.04 -1.12
CA ASP A 51 4.04 11.53 -2.40
C ASP A 51 4.58 10.09 -2.28
N VAL A 52 5.27 9.76 -1.19
CA VAL A 52 5.72 8.40 -0.92
C VAL A 52 4.55 7.44 -0.78
N VAL A 53 3.48 7.82 -0.07
CA VAL A 53 2.28 7.00 0.06
C VAL A 53 1.63 6.79 -1.30
N GLN A 54 1.41 7.84 -2.06
CA GLN A 54 0.81 7.76 -3.40
C GLN A 54 1.65 6.86 -4.32
N ALA A 55 2.96 7.10 -4.40
CA ALA A 55 3.88 6.30 -5.20
C ALA A 55 3.91 4.82 -4.74
N THR A 56 3.66 4.55 -3.45
CA THR A 56 3.58 3.19 -2.92
C THR A 56 2.39 2.44 -3.49
N PHE A 57 1.20 3.04 -3.46
CA PHE A 57 -0.02 2.40 -3.97
C PHE A 57 -0.02 2.28 -5.50
N LEU A 58 0.49 3.28 -6.22
CA LEU A 58 0.68 3.19 -7.68
C LEU A 58 1.62 2.04 -8.07
N LYS A 59 2.73 1.88 -7.33
CA LYS A 59 3.66 0.75 -7.54
C LYS A 59 3.05 -0.58 -7.11
N ALA A 60 2.25 -0.59 -6.05
CA ALA A 60 1.57 -1.78 -5.58
C ALA A 60 0.59 -2.30 -6.63
N TRP A 61 -0.29 -1.44 -7.14
CA TRP A 61 -1.22 -1.73 -8.24
C TRP A 61 -0.50 -2.37 -9.43
N GLY A 62 0.50 -1.67 -9.98
CA GLY A 62 1.25 -2.18 -11.13
C GLY A 62 2.03 -3.46 -10.84
N SER A 63 2.48 -3.68 -9.60
CA SER A 63 3.21 -4.91 -9.24
C SER A 63 2.29 -6.11 -9.09
N LEU A 64 1.11 -5.92 -8.49
CA LEU A 64 0.10 -6.97 -8.33
C LEU A 64 -0.49 -7.41 -9.68
N GLN A 65 -0.60 -6.50 -10.65
CA GLN A 65 -1.01 -6.86 -12.01
C GLN A 65 0.03 -7.67 -12.80
N ARG A 66 1.31 -7.68 -12.37
CA ARG A 66 2.41 -8.33 -13.11
C ARG A 66 2.98 -9.56 -12.42
N ARG A 67 2.65 -9.79 -11.16
CA ARG A 67 3.28 -10.80 -10.30
C ARG A 67 2.26 -11.38 -9.34
N ASP A 68 2.57 -12.56 -8.81
CA ASP A 68 1.75 -13.17 -7.78
C ASP A 68 1.62 -12.26 -6.55
N PRO A 69 0.41 -12.16 -5.96
CA PRO A 69 0.20 -11.42 -4.73
C PRO A 69 1.11 -11.90 -3.60
N PRO A 70 1.65 -10.98 -2.79
CA PRO A 70 2.52 -11.34 -1.68
C PRO A 70 1.74 -12.10 -0.60
N GLU A 71 2.39 -13.08 0.03
CA GLU A 71 1.84 -13.79 1.19
C GLU A 71 1.53 -12.84 2.36
N HIS A 72 2.34 -11.78 2.51
CA HIS A 72 2.19 -10.77 3.55
C HIS A 72 2.18 -9.35 2.96
N VAL A 73 0.98 -8.80 2.77
CA VAL A 73 0.76 -7.49 2.13
C VAL A 73 1.38 -6.35 2.92
N ARG A 74 1.20 -6.34 4.25
CA ARG A 74 1.74 -5.28 5.11
C ARG A 74 3.26 -5.09 4.95
N PRO A 75 4.15 -6.05 5.26
CA PRO A 75 5.60 -5.84 5.11
C PRO A 75 6.01 -5.56 3.66
N TRP A 76 5.28 -6.09 2.68
CA TRP A 76 5.50 -5.80 1.27
C TRP A 76 5.22 -4.32 0.94
N LEU A 77 4.11 -3.73 1.40
CA LEU A 77 3.79 -2.31 1.22
C LEU A 77 4.87 -1.40 1.85
N PHE A 78 5.33 -1.72 3.06
CA PHE A 78 6.40 -0.95 3.72
C PHE A 78 7.74 -1.05 2.96
N THR A 79 8.01 -2.19 2.31
CA THR A 79 9.19 -2.35 1.44
C THR A 79 9.11 -1.44 0.22
N ILE A 80 7.93 -1.37 -0.42
CA ILE A 80 7.70 -0.44 -1.54
C ILE A 80 7.86 1.01 -1.07
N ALA A 81 7.26 1.38 0.06
CA ALA A 81 7.34 2.73 0.60
C ALA A 81 8.77 3.15 0.95
N ARG A 82 9.54 2.26 1.57
CA ARG A 82 10.97 2.48 1.81
C ARG A 82 11.73 2.74 0.50
N ASN A 83 11.48 1.93 -0.52
CA ASN A 83 12.11 2.09 -1.84
C ASN A 83 11.65 3.35 -2.58
N ALA A 84 10.41 3.81 -2.34
CA ALA A 84 9.91 5.07 -2.88
C ALA A 84 10.56 6.27 -2.17
N GLY A 85 10.58 6.30 -0.83
CA GLY A 85 11.19 7.39 -0.06
C GLY A 85 12.70 7.53 -0.28
N MET A 86 13.43 6.43 -0.48
CA MET A 86 14.87 6.47 -0.80
C MET A 86 15.17 7.07 -2.18
N ARG A 87 14.20 7.18 -3.09
CA ARG A 87 14.37 7.80 -4.41
C ARG A 87 13.97 9.27 -4.45
N ALA A 88 13.22 9.73 -3.44
CA ALA A 88 12.78 11.12 -3.32
C ALA A 88 13.80 12.02 -2.61
N ARG A 89 14.98 11.49 -2.26
CA ARG A 89 16.08 12.19 -1.58
C ARG A 89 17.17 12.63 -2.56
#